data_AF-A0A484LBI3-F1
#
_entry.id   AF-A0A484LBI3-F1
#
_cell.length_a   1.000
_cell.length_b   1.000
_cell.length_c   1.000
_cell.angle_alpha   90.00
_cell.angle_beta   90.00
_cell.angle_gamma   90.00
#
_symmetry.space_group_name_H-M   'P 1'
#
loop_
_entity.id
_entity.type
_entity.pdbx_description
1 polymer ?
#
loop_
_entity_poly.entity_id
_entity_poly.type
_entity_poly.pdbx_seq_one_letter_code
_entity_poly.pdbx_strand_id
1 'polypeptide(L)'
;MIGYITNLEKLGFSLQKELATDLILQSLPELYKGFVMNYMMHDLDKPLPELLKMLQTAEENLTKGKGASVLMVQGGKGEAEEGD
;
A
#
# COMPACT_ATOMS: atom_id res chain seq x y z
N MET A 1 1.76 0.09 14.74
CA MET A 1 1.74 -1.33 15.15
C MET A 1 3.13 -1.98 15.17
N ILE A 2 3.91 -1.91 14.09
CA ILE A 2 5.24 -2.56 13.97
C ILE A 2 6.18 -2.27 15.16
N GLY A 3 6.26 -1.00 15.59
CA GLY A 3 7.09 -0.64 16.75
C GLY A 3 6.68 -1.32 18.07
N TYR A 4 5.39 -1.63 18.27
CA TYR A 4 4.92 -2.38 19.44
C TYR A 4 5.37 -3.84 19.38
N ILE A 5 5.30 -4.47 18.19
CA ILE A 5 5.76 -5.84 17.98
C ILE A 5 7.27 -5.94 18.27
N THR A 6 8.08 -5.00 17.75
CA THR A 6 9.51 -4.94 18.04
C THR A 6 9.80 -4.74 19.54
N ASN A 7 8.99 -3.97 20.25
CA ASN A 7 9.16 -3.79 21.69
C ASN A 7 8.78 -5.06 22.48
N LEU A 8 7.75 -5.79 22.05
CA LEU A 8 7.40 -7.08 22.65
C LEU A 8 8.52 -8.11 22.47
N GLU A 9 9.12 -8.19 21.29
CA GLU A 9 10.28 -9.07 21.03
C GLU A 9 11.45 -8.74 21.97
N LYS A 10 11.75 -7.45 22.19
CA LYS A 10 12.80 -7.02 23.13
C LYS A 10 12.51 -7.40 24.58
N LEU A 11 11.24 -7.55 24.95
CA LEU A 11 10.80 -7.99 26.27
C LEU A 11 10.76 -9.53 26.39
N GLY A 12 11.17 -10.27 25.36
CA GLY A 12 11.14 -11.73 25.33
C GLY A 12 9.82 -12.33 24.86
N PHE A 13 8.87 -11.50 24.42
CA PHE A 13 7.59 -11.93 23.86
C PHE A 13 7.63 -11.86 22.33
N SER A 14 8.00 -12.96 21.68
CA SER A 14 7.92 -13.06 20.22
C SER A 14 6.50 -13.37 19.77
N LEU A 15 6.01 -12.61 18.79
CA LEU A 15 4.79 -12.96 18.08
C LEU A 15 5.13 -13.88 16.90
N GLN A 16 4.23 -14.82 16.62
CA GLN A 16 4.29 -15.56 15.36
C GLN A 16 4.16 -14.59 14.18
N LYS A 17 4.91 -14.83 13.10
CA LYS A 17 4.94 -13.98 11.89
C LYS A 17 3.53 -13.70 11.36
N GLU A 18 2.68 -14.72 11.29
CA GLU A 18 1.30 -14.61 10.81
C GLU A 18 0.49 -13.67 11.72
N LEU A 19 0.50 -13.90 13.03
CA LEU A 19 -0.20 -13.05 13.99
C LEU A 19 0.29 -11.60 13.97
N ALA A 20 1.61 -11.40 13.89
CA ALA A 20 2.21 -10.07 13.76
C ALA A 20 1.74 -9.37 12.48
N THR A 21 1.67 -10.10 11.38
CA THR A 21 1.21 -9.60 10.08
C THR A 21 -0.27 -9.23 10.14
N ASP A 22 -1.13 -10.10 10.67
CA ASP A 22 -2.56 -9.85 10.81
C ASP A 22 -2.84 -8.62 11.67
N LEU A 23 -2.15 -8.49 12.81
CA LEU A 23 -2.24 -7.32 13.67
C LEU A 23 -1.84 -6.03 12.94
N ILE A 24 -0.80 -6.07 12.12
CA ILE A 24 -0.38 -4.93 11.31
C ILE A 24 -1.48 -4.58 10.30
N LEU A 25 -1.94 -5.55 9.51
CA LEU A 25 -2.93 -5.33 8.45
C LEU A 25 -4.26 -4.82 9.02
N GLN A 26 -4.73 -5.37 10.14
CA GLN A 26 -5.94 -4.92 10.82
C GLN A 26 -5.82 -3.52 11.46
N SER A 27 -4.60 -3.08 11.79
CA SER A 27 -4.36 -1.75 12.35
C SER A 27 -4.35 -0.63 11.31
N LEU A 28 -4.35 -0.95 10.01
CA LEU A 28 -4.27 0.04 8.95
C LEU A 28 -5.60 0.77 8.74
N PRO A 29 -5.57 2.07 8.42
CA PRO A 29 -6.76 2.82 8.03
C PRO A 29 -7.41 2.26 6.76
N GLU A 30 -8.70 2.51 6.56
CA GLU A 30 -9.46 2.02 5.39
C GLU A 30 -8.90 2.49 4.03
N LEU A 31 -8.14 3.59 4.02
CA LEU A 31 -7.38 4.06 2.85
C LEU A 31 -6.40 3.02 2.30
N TYR A 32 -5.96 2.07 3.13
CA TYR A 32 -5.05 0.99 2.75
C TYR A 32 -5.79 -0.29 2.31
N LYS A 33 -7.11 -0.30 2.20
CA LYS A 33 -7.89 -1.50 1.85
C LYS A 33 -7.44 -2.18 0.56
N GLY A 34 -7.10 -1.39 -0.46
CA GLY A 34 -6.55 -1.91 -1.72
C GLY A 34 -5.17 -2.57 -1.53
N PHE A 35 -4.32 -1.99 -0.68
CA PHE A 35 -3.03 -2.58 -0.31
C PHE A 35 -3.22 -3.90 0.44
N VAL A 36 -4.11 -3.94 1.45
CA VAL A 36 -4.38 -5.14 2.24
C VAL A 36 -4.87 -6.28 1.35
N MET A 37 -5.81 -6.01 0.45
CA MET A 37 -6.35 -7.02 -0.47
C MET A 37 -5.27 -7.58 -1.40
N ASN A 38 -4.41 -6.71 -1.97
CA ASN A 38 -3.29 -7.14 -2.79
C ASN A 38 -2.29 -8.00 -1.99
N TYR A 39 -1.96 -7.56 -0.77
CA TYR A 39 -1.01 -8.27 0.09
C TYR A 39 -1.52 -9.66 0.47
N MET A 40 -2.80 -9.78 0.84
CA MET A 40 -3.43 -11.05 1.18
C MET A 40 -3.49 -12.03 0.01
N MET A 41 -3.57 -11.53 -1.23
CA MET A 41 -3.67 -12.38 -2.42
C MET A 41 -2.33 -12.84 -2.97
N HIS A 42 -1.26 -12.05 -2.80
CA HIS A 42 -0.01 -12.27 -3.53
C HIS A 42 1.25 -12.35 -2.66
N ASP A 43 1.21 -11.83 -1.43
CA ASP A 43 2.42 -11.43 -0.72
C ASP A 43 2.50 -11.92 0.75
N LEU A 44 1.63 -12.86 1.16
CA LEU A 44 1.55 -13.34 2.55
C LEU A 44 2.85 -13.96 3.10
N ASP A 45 3.71 -14.51 2.24
CA ASP A 45 4.99 -15.10 2.69
C ASP A 45 6.12 -14.07 2.86
N LYS A 46 5.86 -12.78 2.64
CA LYS A 46 6.90 -11.77 2.82
C LYS A 46 7.26 -11.57 4.30
N PRO A 47 8.54 -11.39 4.61
CA PRO A 47 8.96 -11.10 5.99
C PRO A 47 8.53 -9.69 6.40
N LEU A 48 8.36 -9.46 7.70
CA LEU A 48 7.89 -8.17 8.26
C LEU A 48 8.68 -6.93 7.77
N PRO A 49 10.02 -6.96 7.59
CA PRO A 49 10.75 -5.82 7.04
C PRO A 49 10.37 -5.48 5.60
N GLU A 50 9.94 -6.46 4.81
CA GLU A 50 9.49 -6.24 3.44
C GLU A 50 8.07 -5.66 3.40
N LEU A 51 7.17 -6.19 4.24
CA LEU A 51 5.85 -5.60 4.47
C LEU A 51 5.96 -4.12 4.87
N LEU A 52 6.92 -3.76 5.74
CA LEU A 52 7.18 -2.37 6.12
C LEU A 52 7.56 -1.49 4.91
N LYS A 53 8.46 -1.95 4.05
CA LYS A 53 8.85 -1.21 2.82
C LYS A 53 7.67 -1.03 1.86
N MET A 54 6.84 -2.06 1.74
CA MET A 54 5.64 -2.00 0.91
C MET A 54 4.62 -1.01 1.48
N LEU A 55 4.44 -0.97 2.79
CA LEU A 55 3.59 0.01 3.47
C LEU A 55 4.09 1.45 3.30
N GLN A 56 5.40 1.67 3.41
CA GLN A 56 6.01 2.99 3.14
C GLN A 56 5.74 3.44 1.70
N THR A 57 5.92 2.54 0.74
CA THR A 57 5.59 2.81 -0.67
C THR A 57 4.11 3.11 -0.85
N ALA A 58 3.21 2.35 -0.21
CA ALA A 58 1.78 2.59 -0.27
C ALA A 58 1.40 3.95 0.33
N GLU A 59 1.99 4.33 1.47
CA GLU A 59 1.81 5.63 2.11
C GLU A 59 2.27 6.78 1.20
N GLU A 60 3.43 6.65 0.55
CA GLU A 60 3.89 7.64 -0.43
C GLU A 60 2.94 7.78 -1.62
N ASN A 61 2.38 6.68 -2.12
CA ASN A 61 1.42 6.72 -3.22
C ASN A 61 0.09 7.35 -2.79
N LEU A 62 -0.37 7.09 -1.57
CA LEU A 62 -1.59 7.69 -1.01
C LEU A 62 -1.41 9.20 -0.76
N THR A 63 -0.23 9.62 -0.31
CA THR A 63 0.10 11.04 -0.09
C THR A 63 0.28 11.79 -1.42
N LYS A 64 0.93 11.18 -2.42
CA LYS A 64 1.03 11.72 -3.79
C LYS A 64 -0.31 11.70 -4.53
N GLY A 65 -1.19 10.74 -4.25
CA GLY A 65 -2.52 10.60 -4.84
C GLY A 65 -3.47 11.76 -4.55
N LYS A 66 -3.27 12.50 -3.45
CA LYS A 66 -3.98 13.77 -3.20
C LYS A 66 -3.57 14.90 -4.15
N GLY A 67 -2.42 14.79 -4.82
CA GLY A 67 -1.94 15.75 -5.83
C GLY A 67 -1.92 15.22 -7.26
N ALA A 68 -2.25 13.94 -7.48
CA ALA A 68 -2.25 13.30 -8.80
C ALA A 68 -3.64 13.21 -9.46
N SER A 69 -4.61 13.98 -8.95
CA SER A 69 -5.79 14.31 -9.74
C SER A 69 -5.40 15.44 -10.69
N VAL A 70 -5.50 15.21 -11.99
CA VAL A 70 -5.27 16.17 -13.09
C VAL A 70 -3.81 16.31 -13.55
N LEU A 71 -3.34 15.32 -14.30
CA LEU A 71 -2.48 15.59 -15.45
C LEU A 71 -3.24 15.21 -16.72
N MET A 72 -4.07 16.18 -17.15
CA MET A 72 -4.38 16.55 -18.54
C MET A 72 -4.63 15.43 -19.56
N VAL A 73 -5.90 15.03 -19.72
CA VAL A 73 -6.43 14.81 -21.08
C VAL A 73 -6.84 16.19 -21.62
N GLN A 74 -5.87 16.91 -22.17
CA GLN A 74 -6.19 17.99 -23.11
C GLN A 74 -5.09 18.12 -24.14
N GLY A 75 -5.32 17.42 -25.25
CA GLY A 75 -4.59 17.52 -26.50
C GLY A 75 -5.52 17.16 -27.65
N GLY A 76 -6.73 17.72 -27.62
CA GLY A 76 -7.54 17.82 -28.84
C GLY A 76 -6.83 18.74 -29.82
N LYS A 77 -6.49 18.19 -30.98
CA LYS A 77 -6.18 18.87 -32.25
C LYS A 77 -6.59 17.84 -33.31
N GLY A 78 -7.79 17.92 -33.91
CA GLY A 78 -8.10 18.79 -35.05
C GLY A 78 -7.13 18.45 -36.18
N GLU A 79 -7.49 17.74 -37.25
CA GLU A 79 -8.37 18.05 -38.40
C GLU A 79 -8.20 16.84 -39.37
N ALA A 80 -9.09 16.37 -40.26
CA ALA A 80 -10.37 16.82 -40.82
C ALA A 80 -11.12 15.60 -41.44
N GLU A 81 -12.45 15.72 -41.60
CA GLU A 81 -13.28 15.05 -42.64
C GLU A 81 -12.69 15.36 -44.04
N GLU A 82 -12.89 14.65 -45.16
CA GLU A 82 -14.05 14.04 -45.84
C GLU A 82 -13.42 13.35 -47.09
N GLY A 83 -13.83 12.17 -47.55
CA GLY A 83 -14.87 12.01 -48.58
C GLY A 83 -14.30 11.80 -50.01
N ASP A 84 -14.65 10.64 -50.59
CA ASP A 84 -14.47 10.13 -51.98
C ASP A 84 -13.07 9.98 -52.61
#